data_AF-A0A229SVM8-F1
#
_entry.id   AF-A0A229SVM8-F1
#
_cell.length_a   1.000
_cell.length_b   1.000
_cell.length_c   1.000
_cell.angle_alpha   90.00
_cell.angle_beta   90.00
_cell.angle_gamma   90.00
#
_symmetry.space_group_name_H-M   'P 1'
#
loop_
_entity.id
_entity.type
_entity.pdbx_description
1 polymer ?
#
loop_
_entity_poly.entity_id
_entity_poly.type
_entity_poly.pdbx_seq_one_letter_code
_entity_poly.pdbx_strand_id
1 'polypeptide(L)'
;MIAAMERDLHLGSAQAKALVDRELAAGRTERDLRAALGTRFGGAWLTAGAATLVVAVTDPALADRVRAAGAEPKVVKHSERDLATIKSTLDKAPRPPSGAVSGWYVDTVTNTVVVRAHPDAVAAAGEFVKAGGADPGVVRVSVSADTPRTVERAPLGIYGGDRFTVPEGYCSLGFTVGNYVQHLNGWITAGHCGRTGDAATMGYGATGTFRGSVFPGNDYAWVSHDNYDFDYGPFGMPAVYNYQSDDGVRVEGLQEAPVGASICRSGFTSGWRCGTIQAKNETVNYLEGTVVGLTRTSACAEPGDSGGPYMSGGQAQGVTSGGSGNCTFGGTTFFQPLNPILRAYQLKLMSVNGALDPPA
;
A
#
# COMPACT_ATOMS: atom_id res chain seq x y z
N MET A 1 -22.29 5.20 -12.66
CA MET A 1 -21.99 3.92 -13.33
C MET A 1 -21.77 4.11 -14.83
N ILE A 2 -22.78 4.52 -15.61
CA ILE A 2 -22.64 4.71 -17.08
C ILE A 2 -21.44 5.60 -17.46
N ALA A 3 -21.30 6.78 -16.86
CA ALA A 3 -20.15 7.68 -17.12
C ALA A 3 -18.77 7.04 -16.82
N ALA A 4 -18.70 6.15 -15.83
CA ALA A 4 -17.46 5.42 -15.54
C ALA A 4 -17.19 4.34 -16.59
N MET A 5 -18.22 3.62 -17.04
CA MET A 5 -18.11 2.64 -18.13
C MET A 5 -17.73 3.30 -19.46
N GLU A 6 -18.23 4.50 -19.75
CA GLU A 6 -17.84 5.27 -20.94
C GLU A 6 -16.34 5.59 -20.92
N ARG A 7 -15.83 6.07 -19.78
CA ARG A 7 -14.42 6.40 -19.58
C ARG A 7 -13.51 5.16 -19.62
N ASP A 8 -13.86 4.12 -18.87
CA ASP A 8 -12.97 2.99 -18.57
C ASP A 8 -13.06 1.85 -19.59
N LEU A 9 -14.24 1.67 -20.21
CA LEU A 9 -14.48 0.61 -21.21
C LEU A 9 -14.58 1.17 -22.63
N HIS A 10 -14.42 2.48 -22.81
CA HIS A 10 -14.47 3.18 -24.10
C HIS A 10 -15.78 2.94 -24.87
N LEU A 11 -16.92 2.98 -24.16
CA LEU A 11 -18.26 2.78 -24.72
C LEU A 11 -19.01 4.11 -24.86
N GLY A 12 -19.97 4.21 -25.79
CA GLY A 12 -20.97 5.28 -25.78
C GLY A 12 -22.12 4.99 -24.80
N SER A 13 -22.83 6.03 -24.32
CA SER A 13 -23.89 5.92 -23.32
C SER A 13 -24.94 4.84 -23.59
N ALA A 14 -25.46 4.79 -24.83
CA ALA A 14 -26.42 3.78 -25.24
C ALA A 14 -25.83 2.36 -25.24
N GLN A 15 -24.55 2.21 -25.60
CA GLN A 15 -23.85 0.92 -25.56
C GLN A 15 -23.60 0.46 -24.11
N ALA A 16 -23.19 1.38 -23.23
CA ALA A 16 -23.00 1.10 -21.81
C ALA A 16 -24.32 0.69 -21.13
N LYS A 17 -25.43 1.37 -21.44
CA LYS A 17 -26.75 0.99 -20.92
C LYS A 17 -27.19 -0.39 -21.43
N ALA A 18 -27.07 -0.64 -22.73
CA ALA A 18 -27.41 -1.94 -23.31
C ALA A 18 -26.54 -3.08 -22.76
N LEU A 19 -25.27 -2.81 -22.44
CA LEU A 19 -24.37 -3.77 -21.79
C LEU A 19 -24.90 -4.16 -20.40
N VAL A 20 -25.23 -3.17 -19.56
CA VAL A 20 -25.79 -3.40 -18.22
C VAL A 20 -27.09 -4.20 -18.29
N ASP A 21 -28.00 -3.86 -19.20
CA ASP A 21 -29.28 -4.56 -19.35
C ASP A 21 -29.08 -6.04 -19.72
N ARG A 22 -28.11 -6.34 -20.61
CA ARG A 22 -27.75 -7.72 -20.97
C ARG A 22 -27.10 -8.46 -19.81
N GLU A 23 -26.18 -7.84 -19.07
CA GLU A 23 -25.52 -8.43 -17.89
C GLU A 23 -26.52 -8.76 -16.78
N LEU A 24 -27.50 -7.86 -16.52
CA LEU A 24 -28.55 -8.09 -15.54
C LEU A 24 -29.49 -9.23 -15.94
N ALA A 25 -29.86 -9.31 -17.21
CA ALA A 25 -30.66 -10.43 -17.74
C ALA A 25 -29.89 -11.75 -17.64
N ALA A 26 -28.64 -11.77 -18.06
CA ALA A 26 -27.77 -12.93 -17.97
C ALA A 26 -27.58 -13.40 -16.53
N GLY A 27 -27.35 -12.48 -15.58
CA GLY A 27 -27.23 -12.82 -14.17
C GLY A 27 -28.50 -13.43 -13.56
N ARG A 28 -29.70 -13.06 -14.05
CA ARG A 28 -30.96 -13.74 -13.65
C ARG A 28 -31.03 -15.14 -14.22
N THR A 29 -30.83 -15.28 -15.54
CA THR A 29 -30.86 -16.58 -16.24
C THR A 29 -29.83 -17.55 -15.67
N GLU A 30 -28.61 -17.09 -15.35
CA GLU A 30 -27.58 -17.90 -14.71
C GLU A 30 -28.06 -18.44 -13.35
N ARG A 31 -28.62 -17.59 -12.49
CA ARG A 31 -29.09 -18.03 -11.16
C ARG A 31 -30.19 -19.07 -11.27
N ASP A 32 -31.14 -18.86 -12.17
CA ASP A 32 -32.27 -19.78 -12.37
C ASP A 32 -31.78 -21.12 -12.93
N LEU A 33 -30.89 -21.09 -13.93
CA LEU A 33 -30.29 -22.30 -14.50
C LEU A 33 -29.39 -23.03 -13.49
N ARG A 34 -28.59 -22.32 -12.70
CA ARG A 34 -27.75 -22.90 -11.65
C ARG A 34 -28.59 -23.68 -10.65
N ALA A 35 -29.71 -23.12 -10.19
CA ALA A 35 -30.64 -23.80 -9.29
C ALA A 35 -31.34 -24.99 -9.97
N ALA A 36 -31.80 -24.81 -11.20
CA ALA A 36 -32.54 -25.80 -11.98
C ALA A 36 -31.71 -27.02 -12.41
N LEU A 37 -30.42 -26.83 -12.69
CA LEU A 37 -29.50 -27.84 -13.19
C LEU A 37 -28.73 -28.54 -12.05
N GLY A 38 -28.64 -27.92 -10.87
CA GLY A 38 -28.07 -28.51 -9.66
C GLY A 38 -26.64 -29.00 -9.87
N THR A 39 -26.39 -30.28 -9.54
CA THR A 39 -25.05 -30.90 -9.66
C THR A 39 -24.57 -31.07 -11.11
N ARG A 40 -25.42 -30.80 -12.10
CA ARG A 40 -25.05 -30.85 -13.53
C ARG A 40 -24.65 -29.49 -14.09
N PHE A 41 -24.73 -28.41 -13.29
CA PHE A 41 -24.26 -27.08 -13.67
C PHE A 41 -22.72 -27.03 -13.69
N GLY A 42 -22.14 -26.72 -14.85
CA GLY A 42 -20.69 -26.66 -15.09
C GLY A 42 -20.08 -25.26 -14.95
N GLY A 43 -20.89 -24.24 -14.69
CA GLY A 43 -20.50 -22.82 -14.67
C GLY A 43 -21.19 -22.01 -15.76
N ALA A 44 -21.05 -20.69 -15.71
CA ALA A 44 -21.55 -19.79 -16.73
C ALA A 44 -20.59 -18.63 -16.95
N TRP A 45 -20.62 -18.04 -18.14
CA TRP A 45 -19.88 -16.83 -18.47
C TRP A 45 -20.53 -16.10 -19.63
N LEU A 46 -20.25 -14.81 -19.73
CA LEU A 46 -20.60 -14.00 -20.88
C LEU A 46 -19.47 -14.04 -21.91
N THR A 47 -19.82 -14.14 -23.19
CA THR A 47 -18.88 -13.89 -24.29
C THR A 47 -18.52 -12.39 -24.35
N ALA A 48 -17.48 -12.05 -25.12
CA ALA A 48 -17.01 -10.67 -25.24
C ALA A 48 -18.17 -9.68 -25.54
N GLY A 49 -18.21 -8.56 -24.82
CA GLY A 49 -19.27 -7.55 -24.94
C GLY A 49 -20.64 -7.97 -24.38
N ALA A 50 -20.69 -9.04 -23.60
CA ALA A 50 -21.91 -9.66 -23.08
C ALA A 50 -22.91 -10.03 -24.19
N ALA A 51 -22.39 -10.53 -25.33
CA ALA A 51 -23.23 -10.88 -26.48
C ALA A 51 -24.10 -12.12 -26.21
N THR A 52 -23.52 -13.13 -25.56
CA THR A 52 -24.19 -14.40 -25.28
C THR A 52 -23.84 -14.88 -23.87
N LEU A 53 -24.84 -15.30 -23.10
CA LEU A 53 -24.63 -16.10 -21.90
C LEU A 53 -24.40 -17.56 -22.30
N VAL A 54 -23.22 -18.09 -22.00
CA VAL A 54 -22.93 -19.51 -22.14
C VAL A 54 -23.12 -20.18 -20.79
N VAL A 55 -23.85 -21.29 -20.77
CA VAL A 55 -24.04 -22.13 -19.58
C VAL A 55 -23.48 -23.52 -19.85
N ALA A 56 -22.50 -23.89 -19.05
CA ALA A 56 -21.88 -25.19 -19.11
C ALA A 56 -22.74 -26.24 -18.39
N VAL A 57 -22.88 -27.42 -19.00
CA VAL A 57 -23.60 -28.57 -18.43
C VAL A 57 -22.77 -29.84 -18.56
N THR A 58 -22.83 -30.72 -17.56
CA THR A 58 -22.17 -32.03 -17.63
C THR A 58 -23.01 -33.10 -18.33
N ASP A 59 -24.28 -32.79 -18.65
CA ASP A 59 -25.21 -33.68 -19.33
C ASP A 59 -25.69 -33.04 -20.64
N PRO A 60 -25.36 -33.62 -21.82
CA PRO A 60 -25.87 -33.15 -23.10
C PRO A 60 -27.41 -33.07 -23.16
N ALA A 61 -28.13 -33.90 -22.41
CA ALA A 61 -29.59 -33.90 -22.40
C ALA A 61 -30.20 -32.61 -21.81
N LEU A 62 -29.41 -31.80 -21.11
CA LEU A 62 -29.85 -30.53 -20.52
C LEU A 62 -29.69 -29.34 -21.47
N ALA A 63 -29.11 -29.55 -22.66
CA ALA A 63 -28.83 -28.48 -23.62
C ALA A 63 -30.10 -27.72 -24.05
N ASP A 64 -31.21 -28.42 -24.28
CA ASP A 64 -32.46 -27.78 -24.71
C ASP A 64 -33.08 -26.93 -23.62
N ARG A 65 -32.91 -27.32 -22.35
CA ARG A 65 -33.35 -26.52 -21.20
C ARG A 65 -32.58 -25.21 -21.10
N VAL A 66 -31.27 -25.25 -21.37
CA VAL A 66 -30.41 -24.05 -21.40
C VAL A 66 -30.82 -23.13 -22.55
N ARG A 67 -31.06 -23.67 -23.76
CA ARG A 67 -31.54 -22.91 -24.91
C ARG A 67 -32.91 -22.26 -24.65
N ALA A 68 -33.84 -23.00 -24.04
CA ALA A 68 -35.17 -22.49 -23.70
C ALA A 68 -35.12 -21.30 -22.72
N ALA A 69 -34.06 -21.22 -21.90
CA ALA A 69 -33.82 -20.10 -21.00
C ALA A 69 -33.05 -18.93 -21.65
N GLY A 70 -32.76 -19.01 -22.96
CA GLY A 70 -32.08 -17.96 -23.73
C GLY A 70 -30.56 -17.95 -23.60
N ALA A 71 -29.95 -19.05 -23.15
CA ALA A 71 -28.50 -19.22 -23.04
C ALA A 71 -27.96 -20.26 -24.04
N GLU A 72 -26.67 -20.19 -24.34
CA GLU A 72 -25.97 -21.15 -25.19
C GLU A 72 -25.42 -22.31 -24.33
N PRO A 73 -25.83 -23.57 -24.57
CA PRO A 73 -25.29 -24.70 -23.82
C PRO A 73 -23.88 -25.07 -24.29
N LYS A 74 -22.98 -25.32 -23.33
CA LYS A 74 -21.68 -25.96 -23.59
C LYS A 74 -21.53 -27.22 -22.76
N VAL A 75 -21.30 -28.36 -23.40
CA VAL A 75 -21.06 -29.61 -22.67
C VAL A 75 -19.63 -29.59 -22.13
N VAL A 76 -19.47 -29.88 -20.83
CA VAL A 76 -18.18 -29.92 -20.13
C VAL A 76 -18.04 -31.19 -19.30
N LYS A 77 -16.82 -31.50 -18.86
CA LYS A 77 -16.52 -32.72 -18.12
C LYS A 77 -16.85 -32.62 -16.63
N HIS A 78 -16.54 -31.47 -16.02
CA HIS A 78 -16.64 -31.25 -14.58
C HIS A 78 -17.78 -30.29 -14.26
N SER A 79 -18.55 -30.59 -13.21
CA SER A 79 -19.50 -29.61 -12.69
C SER A 79 -18.75 -28.49 -11.96
N GLU A 80 -19.38 -27.33 -11.80
CA GLU A 80 -18.83 -26.25 -10.99
C GLU A 80 -18.57 -26.71 -9.55
N ARG A 81 -19.43 -27.58 -9.01
CA ARG A 81 -19.30 -28.17 -7.68
C ARG A 81 -18.08 -29.08 -7.57
N ASP A 82 -17.78 -29.86 -8.61
CA ASP A 82 -16.59 -30.71 -8.64
C ASP A 82 -15.32 -29.85 -8.64
N LEU A 83 -15.27 -28.82 -9.49
CA LEU A 83 -14.14 -27.89 -9.55
C LEU A 83 -13.97 -27.11 -8.24
N ALA A 84 -15.06 -26.69 -7.60
CA ALA A 84 -15.03 -26.04 -6.29
C ALA A 84 -14.50 -26.97 -5.19
N THR A 85 -14.83 -28.27 -5.27
CA THR A 85 -14.30 -29.28 -4.35
C THR A 85 -12.79 -29.42 -4.49
N ILE A 86 -12.28 -29.44 -5.73
CA ILE A 86 -10.83 -29.47 -6.01
C ILE A 86 -10.15 -28.18 -5.54
N LYS A 87 -10.72 -27.00 -5.82
CA LYS A 87 -10.19 -25.73 -5.30
C LYS A 87 -10.14 -25.72 -3.76
N SER A 88 -11.13 -26.32 -3.10
CA SER A 88 -11.17 -26.40 -1.63
C SER A 88 -10.03 -27.24 -1.04
N THR A 89 -9.49 -28.22 -1.77
CA THR A 89 -8.31 -28.96 -1.29
C THR A 89 -7.06 -28.08 -1.32
N LEU A 90 -6.90 -27.25 -2.35
CA LEU A 90 -5.85 -26.21 -2.43
C LEU A 90 -6.02 -25.13 -1.36
N ASP A 91 -7.26 -24.72 -1.04
CA ASP A 91 -7.54 -23.73 0.01
C ASP A 91 -7.05 -24.18 1.39
N LYS A 92 -7.03 -25.50 1.65
CA LYS A 92 -6.62 -26.14 2.91
C LYS A 92 -5.14 -26.56 2.93
N ALA A 93 -4.45 -26.47 1.78
CA ALA A 93 -3.05 -26.85 1.68
C ALA A 93 -2.13 -25.84 2.40
N PRO A 94 -0.90 -26.24 2.79
CA PRO A 94 0.12 -25.31 3.23
C PRO A 94 0.34 -24.20 2.21
N ARG A 95 0.42 -22.95 2.69
CA ARG A 95 0.46 -21.78 1.81
C ARG A 95 1.80 -21.70 1.08
N PRO A 96 1.81 -21.60 -0.26
CA PRO A 96 3.02 -21.36 -1.02
C PRO A 96 3.50 -19.91 -0.81
N PRO A 97 4.78 -19.61 -1.04
CA PRO A 97 5.26 -18.23 -1.04
C PRO A 97 4.49 -17.38 -2.06
N SER A 98 4.11 -16.15 -1.67
CA SER A 98 3.36 -15.23 -2.56
C SER A 98 4.15 -14.81 -3.80
N GLY A 99 5.48 -14.80 -3.71
CA GLY A 99 6.37 -14.60 -4.86
C GLY A 99 6.49 -15.82 -5.79
N ALA A 100 5.93 -16.98 -5.40
CA ALA A 100 5.93 -18.20 -6.20
C ALA A 100 4.56 -18.48 -6.82
N VAL A 101 3.48 -18.38 -6.02
CA VAL A 101 2.09 -18.59 -6.44
C VAL A 101 1.26 -17.38 -6.02
N SER A 102 0.68 -16.68 -7.00
CA SER A 102 -0.07 -15.44 -6.77
C SER A 102 -1.58 -15.65 -6.56
N GLY A 103 -2.09 -16.86 -6.80
CA GLY A 103 -3.46 -17.23 -6.45
C GLY A 103 -3.97 -18.48 -7.18
N TRP A 104 -5.17 -18.91 -6.83
CA TRP A 104 -5.85 -20.04 -7.48
C TRP A 104 -7.37 -19.89 -7.48
N TYR A 105 -8.02 -20.36 -8.56
CA TYR A 105 -9.46 -20.15 -8.79
C TYR A 105 -10.07 -21.25 -9.66
N VAL A 106 -11.41 -21.35 -9.65
CA VAL A 106 -12.16 -22.16 -10.62
C VAL A 106 -12.34 -21.37 -11.90
N ASP A 107 -11.89 -21.93 -13.02
CA ASP A 107 -12.08 -21.36 -14.35
C ASP A 107 -13.18 -22.14 -15.08
N THR A 108 -14.39 -21.59 -15.05
CA THR A 108 -15.57 -22.19 -15.69
C THR A 108 -15.48 -22.21 -17.22
N VAL A 109 -14.70 -21.31 -17.81
CA VAL A 109 -14.54 -21.19 -19.27
C VAL A 109 -13.70 -22.35 -19.81
N THR A 110 -12.60 -22.66 -19.13
CA THR A 110 -11.72 -23.78 -19.47
C THR A 110 -12.08 -25.09 -18.76
N ASN A 111 -13.05 -25.05 -17.82
CA ASN A 111 -13.50 -26.18 -17.01
C ASN A 111 -12.37 -26.84 -16.19
N THR A 112 -11.49 -26.01 -15.62
CA THR A 112 -10.33 -26.42 -14.81
C THR A 112 -10.21 -25.61 -13.52
N VAL A 113 -9.35 -26.05 -12.61
CA VAL A 113 -8.84 -25.20 -11.52
C VAL A 113 -7.51 -24.60 -11.97
N VAL A 114 -7.33 -23.30 -11.82
CA VAL A 114 -6.12 -22.60 -12.26
C VAL A 114 -5.29 -22.21 -11.05
N VAL A 115 -3.99 -22.49 -11.09
CA VAL A 115 -2.98 -21.97 -10.15
C VAL A 115 -2.09 -20.98 -10.90
N ARG A 116 -2.02 -19.73 -10.44
CA ARG A 116 -1.18 -18.70 -11.04
C ARG A 116 0.21 -18.73 -10.42
N ALA A 117 1.22 -18.95 -11.24
CA ALA A 117 2.60 -19.11 -10.81
C ALA A 117 3.50 -18.07 -11.49
N HIS A 118 4.52 -17.61 -10.76
CA HIS A 118 5.56 -16.76 -11.33
C HIS A 118 6.41 -17.55 -12.35
N PRO A 119 7.00 -16.92 -13.40
CA PRO A 119 7.75 -17.63 -14.44
C PRO A 119 8.85 -18.59 -13.93
N ASP A 120 9.52 -18.22 -12.84
CA ASP A 120 10.59 -18.98 -12.19
C ASP A 120 10.08 -19.97 -11.11
N ALA A 121 8.77 -20.05 -10.90
CA ALA A 121 8.16 -20.79 -9.79
C ALA A 121 7.14 -21.87 -10.22
N VAL A 122 7.15 -22.28 -11.50
CA VAL A 122 6.23 -23.31 -12.03
C VAL A 122 6.36 -24.64 -11.26
N ALA A 123 7.59 -25.05 -10.91
CA ALA A 123 7.83 -26.25 -10.13
C ALA A 123 7.22 -26.16 -8.71
N ALA A 124 7.34 -24.99 -8.07
CA ALA A 124 6.75 -24.74 -6.76
C ALA A 124 5.21 -24.78 -6.80
N ALA A 125 4.60 -24.32 -7.89
CA ALA A 125 3.17 -24.46 -8.12
C ALA A 125 2.74 -25.94 -8.25
N GLY A 126 3.55 -26.76 -8.93
CA GLY A 126 3.33 -28.22 -9.00
C GLY A 126 3.38 -28.89 -7.63
N GLU A 127 4.37 -28.54 -6.80
CA GLU A 127 4.47 -29.03 -5.43
C GLU A 127 3.31 -28.55 -4.55
N PHE A 128 2.83 -27.31 -4.74
CA PHE A 128 1.63 -26.82 -4.05
C PHE A 128 0.38 -27.63 -4.43
N VAL A 129 0.18 -27.93 -5.71
CA VAL A 129 -0.94 -28.76 -6.19
C VAL A 129 -0.89 -30.16 -5.57
N LYS A 130 0.30 -30.77 -5.56
CA LYS A 130 0.54 -32.08 -4.97
C LYS A 130 0.30 -32.08 -3.45
N ALA A 131 0.79 -31.06 -2.75
CA ALA A 131 0.59 -30.90 -1.31
C ALA A 131 -0.89 -30.72 -0.94
N GLY A 132 -1.66 -30.05 -1.80
CA GLY A 132 -3.11 -29.92 -1.65
C GLY A 132 -3.90 -31.15 -2.08
N GLY A 133 -3.26 -32.21 -2.59
CA GLY A 133 -3.94 -33.43 -3.04
C GLY A 133 -4.92 -33.21 -4.20
N ALA A 134 -4.78 -32.12 -4.95
CA ALA A 134 -5.62 -31.84 -6.10
C ALA A 134 -5.18 -32.69 -7.31
N ASP A 135 -6.14 -33.17 -8.10
CA ASP A 135 -5.86 -33.93 -9.33
C ASP A 135 -5.12 -33.05 -10.35
N PRO A 136 -3.85 -33.35 -10.69
CA PRO A 136 -3.10 -32.58 -11.68
C PRO A 136 -3.74 -32.59 -13.07
N GLY A 137 -4.59 -33.58 -13.40
CA GLY A 137 -5.33 -33.66 -14.65
C GLY A 137 -6.44 -32.61 -14.79
N VAL A 138 -6.84 -31.97 -13.68
CA VAL A 138 -7.89 -30.93 -13.63
C VAL A 138 -7.30 -29.57 -13.24
N VAL A 139 -6.05 -29.53 -12.78
CA VAL A 139 -5.36 -28.29 -12.41
C VAL A 139 -4.45 -27.82 -13.54
N ARG A 140 -4.63 -26.57 -13.98
CA ARG A 140 -3.76 -25.89 -14.93
C ARG A 140 -2.89 -24.87 -14.21
N VAL A 141 -1.58 -24.95 -14.41
CA VAL A 141 -0.67 -23.87 -14.00
C VAL A 141 -0.70 -22.77 -15.06
N SER A 142 -1.01 -21.55 -14.64
CA SER A 142 -0.99 -20.36 -15.48
C SER A 142 0.21 -19.51 -15.09
N VAL A 143 1.11 -19.25 -16.03
CA VAL A 143 2.28 -18.41 -15.78
C VAL A 143 1.87 -16.94 -15.86
N SER A 144 2.14 -16.17 -14.81
CA SER A 144 1.98 -14.71 -14.77
C SER A 144 3.02 -14.08 -13.85
N ALA A 145 3.55 -12.92 -14.23
CA ALA A 145 4.42 -12.11 -13.37
C ALA A 145 3.64 -11.26 -12.34
N ASP A 146 2.30 -11.34 -12.35
CA ASP A 146 1.46 -10.54 -11.48
C ASP A 146 1.63 -10.95 -10.00
N THR A 147 1.89 -9.95 -9.16
CA THR A 147 1.88 -10.08 -7.69
C THR A 147 0.81 -9.13 -7.12
N PRO A 148 -0.45 -9.59 -6.95
CA PRO A 148 -1.53 -8.75 -6.46
C PRO A 148 -1.21 -8.13 -5.10
N ARG A 149 -1.57 -6.85 -4.95
CA ARG A 149 -1.49 -6.10 -3.69
C ARG A 149 -2.86 -5.47 -3.41
N THR A 150 -3.13 -5.15 -2.15
CA THR A 150 -4.34 -4.42 -1.75
C THR A 150 -4.35 -3.02 -2.40
N VAL A 151 -5.53 -2.58 -2.86
CA VAL A 151 -5.72 -1.24 -3.44
C VAL A 151 -6.09 -0.27 -2.32
N GLU A 152 -5.11 0.50 -1.86
CA GLU A 152 -5.12 1.53 -0.80
C GLU A 152 -5.77 1.19 0.56
N ARG A 153 -4.98 1.47 1.59
CA ARG A 153 -5.34 1.38 3.00
C ARG A 153 -6.15 2.63 3.39
N ALA A 154 -7.21 2.47 4.18
CA ALA A 154 -7.57 3.51 5.16
C ALA A 154 -6.61 3.30 6.33
N PRO A 155 -5.51 4.05 6.44
CA PRO A 155 -4.56 3.77 7.49
C PRO A 155 -5.25 4.06 8.83
N LEU A 156 -5.23 3.09 9.74
CA LEU A 156 -5.76 3.23 11.10
C LEU A 156 -4.98 4.27 11.93
N GLY A 157 -3.98 4.93 11.33
CA GLY A 157 -3.13 5.93 11.93
C GLY A 157 -2.25 6.64 10.89
N ILE A 158 -1.54 7.68 11.29
CA ILE A 158 -0.59 8.40 10.44
C ILE A 158 0.83 7.93 10.75
N TYR A 159 1.66 7.76 9.72
CA TYR A 159 2.99 7.20 9.79
C TYR A 159 4.04 8.23 9.40
N GLY A 160 5.26 8.07 9.93
CA GLY A 160 6.40 8.78 9.38
C GLY A 160 6.54 8.50 7.88
N GLY A 161 6.72 9.53 7.06
CA GLY A 161 6.76 9.46 5.61
C GLY A 161 5.44 9.87 4.93
N ASP A 162 4.32 9.89 5.65
CA ASP A 162 3.04 10.30 5.06
C ASP A 162 3.03 11.76 4.61
N ARG A 163 2.26 12.04 3.56
CA ARG A 163 2.08 13.41 3.04
C ARG A 163 1.22 14.25 3.97
N PHE A 164 1.65 15.49 4.17
CA PHE A 164 0.78 16.56 4.63
C PHE A 164 0.94 17.81 3.79
N THR A 165 -0.16 18.55 3.67
CA THR A 165 -0.23 19.82 2.95
C THR A 165 0.12 20.97 3.89
N VAL A 166 0.91 21.91 3.39
CA VAL A 166 1.34 23.14 4.05
C VAL A 166 1.11 24.32 3.10
N PRO A 167 1.15 25.58 3.56
CA PRO A 167 0.96 26.74 2.68
C PRO A 167 1.90 26.75 1.47
N GLU A 168 3.14 26.29 1.64
CA GLU A 168 4.20 26.25 0.63
C GLU A 168 4.15 24.99 -0.27
N GLY A 169 3.14 24.11 -0.10
CA GLY A 169 2.97 22.91 -0.91
C GLY A 169 2.77 21.65 -0.07
N TYR A 170 3.73 20.72 -0.14
CA TYR A 170 3.65 19.44 0.56
C TYR A 170 4.98 19.09 1.21
N CYS A 171 4.88 18.52 2.40
CA CYS A 171 5.99 17.90 3.10
C CYS A 171 5.61 16.49 3.56
N SER A 172 6.60 15.79 4.09
CA SER A 172 6.46 14.46 4.67
C SER A 172 6.51 14.54 6.21
N LEU A 173 5.63 13.79 6.86
CA LEU A 173 5.59 13.64 8.32
C LEU A 173 6.88 12.96 8.78
N GLY A 174 7.55 13.46 9.82
CA GLY A 174 8.77 12.86 10.37
C GLY A 174 8.46 11.73 11.36
N PHE A 175 8.34 12.10 12.64
CA PHE A 175 8.09 11.15 13.73
C PHE A 175 6.96 11.62 14.63
N THR A 176 6.13 10.69 15.09
CA THR A 176 5.12 10.97 16.12
C THR A 176 5.79 11.27 17.47
N VAL A 177 5.32 12.33 18.13
CA VAL A 177 5.86 12.83 19.39
C VAL A 177 4.76 13.27 20.34
N GLY A 178 5.09 13.32 21.63
CA GLY A 178 4.29 13.96 22.66
C GLY A 178 5.07 15.07 23.36
N ASN A 179 4.48 16.26 23.46
CA ASN A 179 5.00 17.33 24.29
C ASN A 179 4.60 17.08 25.75
N TYR A 180 5.58 16.87 26.62
CA TYR A 180 5.32 16.49 28.01
C TYR A 180 5.00 17.68 28.93
N VAL A 181 5.14 18.92 28.44
CA VAL A 181 4.81 20.14 29.19
C VAL A 181 3.42 20.65 28.80
N GLN A 182 3.13 20.67 27.49
CA GLN A 182 1.85 21.13 26.94
C GLN A 182 0.78 20.02 26.90
N HIS A 183 1.18 18.76 27.15
CA HIS A 183 0.32 17.57 27.03
C HIS A 183 -0.36 17.46 25.66
N LEU A 184 0.36 17.86 24.60
CA LEU A 184 -0.09 17.80 23.22
C LEU A 184 0.67 16.72 22.47
N ASN A 185 -0.04 15.95 21.65
CA ASN A 185 0.58 15.01 20.71
C ASN A 185 0.65 15.61 19.32
N GLY A 186 1.59 15.10 18.53
CA GLY A 186 1.90 15.70 17.24
C GLY A 186 2.95 14.91 16.47
N TRP A 187 3.59 15.60 15.54
CA TRP A 187 4.71 15.07 14.78
C TRP A 187 5.80 16.12 14.57
N ILE A 188 7.03 15.64 14.38
CA ILE A 188 8.17 16.43 13.92
C ILE A 188 8.18 16.47 12.40
N THR A 189 8.64 17.59 11.84
CA THR A 189 8.91 17.78 10.41
C THR A 189 10.06 18.80 10.23
N ALA A 190 10.36 19.22 9.00
CA ALA A 190 11.38 20.24 8.73
C ALA A 190 10.83 21.65 8.99
N GLY A 191 11.71 22.58 9.37
CA GLY A 191 11.36 23.97 9.67
C GLY A 191 10.94 24.74 8.42
N HIS A 192 11.58 24.49 7.29
CA HIS A 192 11.23 25.15 6.03
C HIS A 192 9.84 24.76 5.48
N CYS A 193 9.19 23.74 6.05
CA CYS A 193 7.85 23.31 5.65
C CYS A 193 6.73 24.25 6.11
N GLY A 194 7.00 25.15 7.06
CA GLY A 194 5.97 26.06 7.56
C GLY A 194 6.44 26.87 8.76
N ARG A 195 5.71 27.93 9.08
CA ARG A 195 5.97 28.85 10.20
C ARG A 195 5.08 28.50 11.38
N THR A 196 5.49 28.95 12.57
CA THR A 196 4.65 28.84 13.77
C THR A 196 3.28 29.47 13.53
N GLY A 197 2.21 28.71 13.76
CA GLY A 197 0.82 29.11 13.52
C GLY A 197 0.24 28.62 12.19
N ASP A 198 1.07 28.14 11.26
CA ASP A 198 0.57 27.60 10.00
C ASP A 198 -0.19 26.29 10.22
N ALA A 199 -1.19 26.07 9.37
CA ALA A 199 -1.97 24.84 9.36
C ALA A 199 -1.24 23.74 8.56
N ALA A 200 -1.34 22.51 9.05
CA ALA A 200 -0.87 21.31 8.41
C ALA A 200 -2.06 20.36 8.19
N THR A 201 -2.36 20.05 6.93
CA THR A 201 -3.54 19.23 6.58
C THR A 201 -3.13 17.85 6.06
N MET A 202 -3.58 16.79 6.71
CA MET A 202 -3.40 15.42 6.23
C MET A 202 -4.51 15.05 5.23
N GLY A 203 -4.25 14.09 4.34
CA GLY A 203 -5.20 13.63 3.31
C GLY A 203 -6.51 13.01 3.81
N TYR A 204 -6.65 12.79 5.13
CA TYR A 204 -7.81 12.14 5.76
C TYR A 204 -8.63 13.08 6.67
N GLY A 205 -8.49 14.40 6.50
CA GLY A 205 -9.21 15.40 7.30
C GLY A 205 -8.64 15.66 8.69
N ALA A 206 -7.56 14.97 9.08
CA ALA A 206 -6.79 15.33 10.25
C ALA A 206 -6.01 16.63 9.98
N THR A 207 -6.05 17.56 10.93
CA THR A 207 -5.30 18.81 10.88
C THR A 207 -4.39 18.95 12.08
N GLY A 208 -3.35 19.75 11.92
CA GLY A 208 -2.50 20.21 12.99
C GLY A 208 -2.04 21.64 12.77
N THR A 209 -1.45 22.20 13.82
CA THR A 209 -0.88 23.54 13.83
C THR A 209 0.60 23.47 14.15
N PHE A 210 1.43 24.15 13.35
CA PHE A 210 2.86 24.32 13.65
C PHE A 210 3.03 25.07 14.97
N ARG A 211 3.56 24.40 16.00
CA ARG A 211 3.76 24.97 17.34
C ARG A 211 5.16 25.56 17.52
N GLY A 212 6.09 25.15 16.69
CA GLY A 212 7.42 25.76 16.60
C GLY A 212 8.06 25.39 15.26
N SER A 213 8.77 26.35 14.67
CA SER A 213 9.56 26.16 13.47
C SER A 213 10.82 27.01 13.53
N VAL A 214 11.97 26.41 13.18
CA VAL A 214 13.26 27.09 13.06
C VAL A 214 13.84 26.79 11.69
N PHE A 215 13.92 27.82 10.86
CA PHE A 215 14.60 27.83 9.57
C PHE A 215 14.81 29.28 9.08
N PRO A 216 16.01 29.68 8.61
CA PRO A 216 17.27 28.92 8.58
C PRO A 216 17.96 28.87 9.97
N GLY A 217 19.25 28.51 10.02
CA GLY A 217 20.05 28.29 11.23
C GLY A 217 20.03 26.82 11.66
N ASN A 218 18.83 26.30 11.92
CA ASN A 218 18.53 24.87 11.96
C ASN A 218 17.41 24.60 10.94
N ASP A 219 16.99 23.34 10.79
CA ASP A 219 15.84 23.01 9.96
C ASP A 219 14.94 21.96 10.63
N TYR A 220 14.13 22.43 11.58
CA TYR A 220 13.14 21.58 12.26
C TYR A 220 11.89 22.33 12.69
N ALA A 221 10.79 21.61 12.72
CA ALA A 221 9.52 22.05 13.26
C ALA A 221 8.81 20.91 14.01
N TRP A 222 7.83 21.28 14.83
CA TRP A 222 6.84 20.33 15.32
C TRP A 222 5.43 20.88 15.18
N VAL A 223 4.52 19.98 14.88
CA VAL A 223 3.12 20.25 14.62
C VAL A 223 2.30 19.50 15.65
N SER A 224 1.45 20.20 16.40
CA SER A 224 0.47 19.53 17.27
C SER A 224 -0.79 19.20 16.48
N HIS A 225 -1.45 18.11 16.80
CA HIS A 225 -2.81 17.87 16.31
C HIS A 225 -3.80 18.93 16.83
N ASP A 226 -4.77 19.31 15.99
CA ASP A 226 -5.85 20.21 16.40
C ASP A 226 -7.04 19.44 17.01
N ASN A 227 -7.21 18.16 16.66
CA ASN A 227 -8.19 17.28 17.30
C ASN A 227 -7.59 16.72 18.59
N TYR A 228 -8.12 17.22 19.72
CA TYR A 228 -7.63 16.96 21.08
C TYR A 228 -7.83 15.53 21.58
N ASP A 229 -8.64 14.71 20.90
CA ASP A 229 -8.92 13.34 21.30
C ASP A 229 -8.00 12.37 20.53
N PHE A 230 -6.78 12.22 21.04
CA PHE A 230 -5.86 11.17 20.59
C PHE A 230 -6.42 9.77 20.84
N ASP A 231 -7.51 9.64 21.61
CA ASP A 231 -8.25 8.39 21.86
C ASP A 231 -9.20 7.99 20.72
N TYR A 232 -9.58 8.91 19.82
CA TYR A 232 -10.61 8.67 18.79
C TYR A 232 -10.24 9.10 17.34
N GLY A 233 -9.03 9.64 17.11
CA GLY A 233 -8.54 10.02 15.77
C GLY A 233 -7.53 9.02 15.17
N PRO A 234 -7.14 9.15 13.88
CA PRO A 234 -6.09 8.31 13.29
C PRO A 234 -4.78 8.53 14.07
N PHE A 235 -4.43 7.54 14.89
CA PHE A 235 -3.36 7.63 15.87
C PHE A 235 -2.02 7.92 15.19
N GLY A 236 -1.20 8.80 15.77
CA GLY A 236 0.20 8.91 15.38
C GLY A 236 0.90 7.58 15.68
N MET A 237 1.34 6.88 14.65
CA MET A 237 1.91 5.55 14.79
C MET A 237 3.39 5.66 15.19
N PRO A 238 3.86 4.83 16.14
CA PRO A 238 5.29 4.69 16.42
C PRO A 238 5.99 3.87 15.32
N ALA A 239 5.76 4.24 14.07
CA ALA A 239 6.22 3.54 12.88
C ALA A 239 6.40 4.51 11.71
N VAL A 240 7.31 4.15 10.82
CA VAL A 240 7.61 4.87 9.58
C VAL A 240 7.13 4.04 8.40
N TYR A 241 6.37 4.63 7.49
CA TYR A 241 5.89 3.94 6.30
C TYR A 241 7.06 3.59 5.38
N ASN A 242 7.19 2.33 4.98
CA ASN A 242 8.24 1.86 4.07
C ASN A 242 7.76 1.72 2.62
N TYR A 243 6.52 2.12 2.31
CA TYR A 243 5.91 1.98 0.98
C TYR A 243 5.90 0.55 0.43
N GLN A 244 6.06 -0.47 1.30
CA GLN A 244 6.10 -1.89 0.94
C GLN A 244 5.14 -2.75 1.76
N SER A 245 4.83 -2.33 2.98
CA SER A 245 3.95 -3.04 3.92
C SER A 245 3.06 -2.08 4.69
N ASP A 246 1.88 -2.54 5.09
CA ASP A 246 0.90 -1.74 5.83
C ASP A 246 1.34 -1.37 7.27
N ASP A 247 2.27 -2.13 7.87
CA ASP A 247 2.74 -1.91 9.24
C ASP A 247 3.92 -0.93 9.36
N GLY A 248 4.58 -0.61 8.24
CA GLY A 248 5.80 0.20 8.23
C GLY A 248 6.99 -0.43 8.97
N VAL A 249 8.04 0.36 9.20
CA VAL A 249 9.18 0.05 10.06
C VAL A 249 8.90 0.60 11.46
N ARG A 250 8.96 -0.28 12.47
CA ARG A 250 8.75 0.09 13.86
C ARG A 250 9.83 1.04 14.35
N VAL A 251 9.42 2.10 15.05
CA VAL A 251 10.32 2.99 15.77
C VAL A 251 10.54 2.40 17.16
N GLU A 252 11.76 1.98 17.45
CA GLU A 252 12.13 1.26 18.67
C GLU A 252 12.97 2.11 19.62
N GLY A 253 13.74 3.07 19.09
CA GLY A 253 14.71 3.83 19.89
C GLY A 253 15.27 5.10 19.23
N LEU A 254 16.19 5.75 19.96
CA LEU A 254 16.83 7.04 19.63
C LEU A 254 18.37 6.93 19.50
N GLN A 255 18.90 5.72 19.36
CA GLN A 255 20.34 5.53 19.26
C GLN A 255 20.86 6.07 17.92
N GLU A 256 21.71 7.10 17.99
CA GLU A 256 22.27 7.74 16.82
C GLU A 256 23.31 6.83 16.14
N ALA A 257 23.16 6.61 14.84
CA ALA A 257 24.04 5.76 14.05
C ALA A 257 25.35 6.50 13.66
N PRO A 258 26.51 5.83 13.64
CA PRO A 258 27.79 6.45 13.29
C PRO A 258 27.94 6.69 11.77
N VAL A 259 28.93 7.51 11.39
CA VAL A 259 29.34 7.64 9.97
C VAL A 259 29.71 6.25 9.41
N GLY A 260 29.30 5.97 8.18
CA GLY A 260 29.43 4.68 7.52
C GLY A 260 28.27 3.71 7.77
N ALA A 261 27.39 3.98 8.73
CA ALA A 261 26.22 3.15 8.97
C ALA A 261 25.21 3.23 7.81
N SER A 262 24.51 2.12 7.57
CA SER A 262 23.35 2.10 6.67
C SER A 262 22.22 2.95 7.25
N ILE A 263 21.57 3.72 6.38
CA ILE A 263 20.46 4.57 6.78
C ILE A 263 19.41 4.57 5.67
N CYS A 264 18.14 4.59 6.07
CA CYS A 264 17.01 4.69 5.16
C CYS A 264 16.15 5.89 5.52
N ARG A 265 15.47 6.46 4.53
CA ARG A 265 14.51 7.55 4.69
C ARG A 265 13.17 7.21 4.07
N SER A 266 12.14 7.84 4.59
CA SER A 266 10.75 7.75 4.09
C SER A 266 10.16 9.11 3.79
N GLY A 267 9.27 9.18 2.81
CA GLY A 267 8.65 10.42 2.36
C GLY A 267 7.84 10.24 1.09
N PHE A 268 6.87 11.13 0.95
CA PHE A 268 5.76 11.00 0.00
C PHE A 268 6.19 10.87 -1.45
N THR A 269 7.21 11.62 -1.87
CA THR A 269 7.54 11.74 -3.29
C THR A 269 8.33 10.54 -3.79
N SER A 270 9.40 10.16 -3.08
CA SER A 270 10.28 9.09 -3.56
C SER A 270 10.23 7.80 -2.75
N GLY A 271 9.36 7.70 -1.74
CA GLY A 271 9.06 6.48 -0.99
C GLY A 271 10.13 6.09 0.04
N TRP A 272 10.52 4.81 0.09
CA TRP A 272 11.59 4.33 0.98
C TRP A 272 12.91 4.26 0.22
N ARG A 273 13.93 5.03 0.65
CA ARG A 273 15.25 5.08 0.00
C ARG A 273 16.36 4.89 1.02
N CYS A 274 17.39 4.15 0.66
CA CYS A 274 18.49 3.83 1.57
C CYS A 274 19.84 4.25 1.01
N GLY A 275 20.80 4.43 1.90
CA GLY A 275 22.17 4.81 1.62
C GLY A 275 23.04 4.64 2.85
N THR A 276 24.06 5.47 2.97
CA THR A 276 24.99 5.48 4.10
C THR A 276 25.14 6.88 4.67
N ILE A 277 25.42 6.98 5.97
CA ILE A 277 25.82 8.23 6.61
C ILE A 277 27.24 8.57 6.15
N GLN A 278 27.41 9.74 5.52
CA GLN A 278 28.68 10.17 4.93
C GLN A 278 29.45 11.14 5.84
N ALA A 279 28.74 12.05 6.49
CA ALA A 279 29.32 13.05 7.38
C ALA A 279 28.27 13.52 8.41
N LYS A 280 28.74 14.05 9.53
CA LYS A 280 27.93 14.67 10.58
C LYS A 280 28.40 16.09 10.83
N ASN A 281 27.54 16.90 11.44
CA ASN A 281 27.81 18.30 11.74
C ASN A 281 28.17 19.13 10.49
N GLU A 282 27.50 18.85 9.39
CA GLU A 282 27.68 19.57 8.12
C GLU A 282 26.92 20.89 8.14
N THR A 283 27.52 21.91 7.55
CA THR A 283 26.91 23.21 7.32
C THR A 283 26.52 23.32 5.85
N VAL A 284 25.25 23.64 5.58
CA VAL A 284 24.71 23.78 4.24
C VAL A 284 24.20 25.21 4.05
N ASN A 285 24.57 25.83 2.94
CA ASN A 285 24.10 27.17 2.58
C ASN A 285 22.94 27.03 1.59
N TYR A 286 21.70 27.09 2.08
CA TYR A 286 20.51 27.18 1.25
C TYR A 286 20.31 28.61 0.74
N LEU A 287 19.40 28.78 -0.22
CA LEU A 287 19.07 30.09 -0.77
C LEU A 287 18.48 31.02 0.30
N GLU A 288 17.71 30.44 1.22
CA GLU A 288 17.02 31.10 2.32
C GLU A 288 17.97 31.40 3.50
N GLY A 289 19.10 30.71 3.59
CA GLY A 289 20.13 30.94 4.59
C GLY A 289 20.94 29.69 4.96
N THR A 290 21.92 29.88 5.84
CA THR A 290 22.79 28.81 6.33
C THR A 290 22.09 27.96 7.39
N VAL A 291 22.21 26.64 7.27
CA VAL A 291 21.78 25.65 8.27
C VAL A 291 23.00 24.86 8.75
N VAL A 292 23.17 24.71 10.06
CA VAL A 292 24.31 24.02 10.68
C VAL A 292 23.89 22.70 11.33
N GLY A 293 24.86 21.82 11.60
CA GLY A 293 24.62 20.61 12.39
C GLY A 293 23.89 19.48 11.65
N LEU A 294 23.83 19.53 10.31
CA LEU A 294 23.15 18.51 9.52
C LEU A 294 23.98 17.23 9.40
N THR A 295 23.31 16.11 9.13
CA THR A 295 23.97 14.85 8.78
C THR A 295 23.76 14.57 7.29
N ARG A 296 24.86 14.30 6.59
CA ARG A 296 24.88 14.00 5.16
C ARG A 296 24.76 12.53 4.91
N THR A 297 23.97 12.16 3.90
CA THR A 297 23.77 10.78 3.47
C THR A 297 23.80 10.62 1.95
N SER A 298 24.03 9.37 1.52
CA SER A 298 23.92 8.97 0.12
C SER A 298 22.51 8.52 -0.30
N ALA A 299 21.53 8.54 0.60
CA ALA A 299 20.15 8.21 0.23
C ALA A 299 19.60 9.35 -0.65
N CYS A 300 18.95 9.03 -1.76
CA CYS A 300 18.34 10.06 -2.61
C CYS A 300 17.03 10.58 -2.00
N ALA A 301 16.67 11.81 -2.33
CA ALA A 301 15.36 12.41 -2.02
C ALA A 301 14.95 13.36 -3.16
N GLU A 302 13.66 13.65 -3.23
CA GLU A 302 13.03 14.52 -4.22
C GLU A 302 12.22 15.63 -3.51
N PRO A 303 11.85 16.72 -4.20
CA PRO A 303 10.95 17.73 -3.65
C PRO A 303 9.67 17.11 -3.07
N GLY A 304 9.33 17.44 -1.83
CA GLY A 304 8.22 16.86 -1.05
C GLY A 304 8.62 15.76 -0.05
N ASP A 305 9.84 15.20 -0.14
CA ASP A 305 10.39 14.31 0.88
C ASP A 305 10.88 15.05 2.15
N SER A 306 10.94 16.38 2.10
CA SER A 306 11.26 17.27 3.22
C SER A 306 10.44 16.95 4.46
N GLY A 307 11.08 16.94 5.62
CA GLY A 307 10.48 16.58 6.90
C GLY A 307 10.32 15.07 7.15
N GLY A 308 10.45 14.23 6.12
CA GLY A 308 10.33 12.78 6.23
C GLY A 308 11.43 12.16 7.09
N PRO A 309 11.18 11.02 7.75
CA PRO A 309 12.07 10.45 8.75
C PRO A 309 13.24 9.68 8.13
N TYR A 310 14.35 9.67 8.85
CA TYR A 310 15.49 8.77 8.67
C TYR A 310 15.55 7.73 9.78
N MET A 311 15.75 6.46 9.40
CA MET A 311 15.86 5.29 10.27
C MET A 311 17.17 4.54 10.00
N SER A 312 17.80 4.02 11.06
CA SER A 312 18.87 3.03 10.97
C SER A 312 18.50 1.84 11.85
N GLY A 313 18.16 0.70 11.22
CA GLY A 313 17.45 -0.37 11.93
C GLY A 313 16.12 0.16 12.51
N GLY A 314 15.85 -0.14 13.78
CA GLY A 314 14.71 0.41 14.53
C GLY A 314 14.95 1.78 15.17
N GLN A 315 16.08 2.44 14.89
CA GLN A 315 16.49 3.68 15.58
C GLN A 315 16.18 4.92 14.74
N ALA A 316 15.43 5.86 15.32
CA ALA A 316 15.10 7.14 14.70
C ALA A 316 16.31 8.08 14.68
N GLN A 317 16.63 8.65 13.51
CA GLN A 317 17.85 9.43 13.29
C GLN A 317 17.59 10.94 13.12
N GLY A 318 16.56 11.31 12.35
CA GLY A 318 16.29 12.72 12.03
C GLY A 318 15.29 12.91 10.91
N VAL A 319 15.12 14.14 10.45
CA VAL A 319 14.16 14.50 9.38
C VAL A 319 14.85 15.15 8.19
N THR A 320 14.39 14.84 6.97
CA THR A 320 14.93 15.38 5.72
C THR A 320 14.91 16.92 5.73
N SER A 321 16.06 17.55 5.55
CA SER A 321 16.19 19.01 5.41
C SER A 321 16.27 19.40 3.93
N GLY A 322 17.17 18.79 3.17
CA GLY A 322 17.31 19.08 1.74
C GLY A 322 18.36 18.21 1.08
N GLY A 323 18.71 18.52 -0.16
CA GLY A 323 19.70 17.75 -0.91
C GLY A 323 19.99 18.30 -2.30
N SER A 324 20.76 17.52 -3.05
CA SER A 324 21.08 17.78 -4.45
C SER A 324 21.10 16.47 -5.24
N GLY A 325 20.90 16.54 -6.56
CA GLY A 325 20.70 15.37 -7.41
C GLY A 325 19.25 14.89 -7.38
N ASN A 326 19.02 13.60 -7.65
CA ASN A 326 17.69 12.99 -7.68
C ASN A 326 17.75 11.46 -7.49
N CYS A 327 16.61 10.80 -7.41
CA CYS A 327 16.52 9.34 -7.27
C CYS A 327 16.73 8.55 -8.57
N THR A 328 16.96 9.22 -9.70
CA THR A 328 17.28 8.57 -10.99
C THR A 328 18.79 8.37 -11.16
N PHE A 329 19.59 9.39 -10.87
CA PHE A 329 21.05 9.38 -11.08
C PHE A 329 21.85 9.38 -9.78
N GLY A 330 21.18 9.41 -8.64
CA GLY A 330 21.78 9.55 -7.32
C GLY A 330 21.87 11.01 -6.88
N GLY A 331 22.09 11.18 -5.57
CA GLY A 331 22.10 12.50 -4.95
C GLY A 331 22.76 12.47 -3.59
N THR A 332 22.97 13.66 -3.04
CA THR A 332 23.35 13.86 -1.65
C THR A 332 22.16 14.44 -0.91
N THR A 333 21.85 13.91 0.27
CA THR A 333 20.78 14.44 1.11
C THR A 333 21.29 14.75 2.51
N PHE A 334 20.62 15.69 3.16
CA PHE A 334 20.92 16.16 4.49
C PHE A 334 19.68 16.00 5.37
N PHE A 335 19.89 15.55 6.59
CA PHE A 335 18.84 15.50 7.60
C PHE A 335 19.23 16.26 8.86
N GLN A 336 18.24 16.87 9.50
CA GLN A 336 18.37 17.46 10.83
C GLN A 336 18.29 16.34 11.88
N PRO A 337 19.31 16.15 12.74
CA PRO A 337 19.29 15.12 13.78
C PRO A 337 18.10 15.27 14.74
N LEU A 338 17.52 14.15 15.16
CA LEU A 338 16.27 14.13 15.94
C LEU A 338 16.44 14.61 17.38
N ASN A 339 17.50 14.18 18.07
CA ASN A 339 17.69 14.43 19.50
C ASN A 339 17.70 15.94 19.86
N PRO A 340 18.38 16.83 19.11
CA PRO A 340 18.26 18.28 19.32
C PRO A 340 16.83 18.83 19.23
N ILE A 341 16.02 18.34 18.29
CA ILE A 341 14.62 18.77 18.09
C ILE A 341 13.79 18.41 19.32
N LEU A 342 13.93 17.16 19.79
CA LEU A 342 13.21 16.66 20.96
C LEU A 342 13.49 17.50 22.21
N ARG A 343 14.76 17.87 22.42
CA ARG A 343 15.16 18.75 23.53
C ARG A 343 14.63 20.17 23.36
N ALA A 344 14.75 20.74 22.17
CA ALA A 344 14.35 22.12 21.90
C ALA A 344 12.86 22.38 22.17
N TYR A 345 12.01 21.38 21.90
CA TYR A 345 10.56 21.50 22.05
C TYR A 345 9.97 20.67 23.19
N GLN A 346 10.78 20.09 24.07
CA GLN A 346 10.29 19.30 25.21
C GLN A 346 9.38 18.14 24.74
N LEU A 347 9.87 17.40 23.74
CA LEU A 347 9.13 16.31 23.11
C LEU A 347 9.72 14.96 23.53
N LYS A 348 8.85 13.97 23.70
CA LYS A 348 9.20 12.55 23.75
C LYS A 348 8.88 11.90 22.41
N LEU A 349 9.77 11.04 21.93
CA LEU A 349 9.50 10.22 20.75
C LEU A 349 8.51 9.10 21.11
N MET A 350 7.45 8.94 20.34
CA MET A 350 6.58 7.77 20.48
C MET A 350 7.25 6.56 19.81
N SER A 351 7.48 5.51 20.58
CA SER A 351 8.06 4.24 20.12
C SER A 351 7.14 3.06 20.42
N VAL A 352 7.41 1.91 19.81
CA VAL A 352 6.68 0.67 20.10
C VAL A 352 6.89 0.16 21.53
N ASN A 353 7.91 0.70 22.23
CA ASN A 353 8.25 0.37 23.61
C ASN A 353 7.79 1.47 24.59
N GLY A 354 7.00 2.44 24.14
CA GLY A 354 6.55 3.60 24.93
C GLY A 354 7.25 4.90 24.55
N ALA A 355 6.90 5.99 25.25
CA ALA A 355 7.48 7.31 25.00
C ALA A 355 8.95 7.36 25.47
N LEU A 356 9.84 7.85 24.61
CA LEU A 356 11.28 7.93 24.86
C LEU A 356 11.73 9.37 25.04
N ASP A 357 12.50 9.61 26.09
CA ASP A 357 13.21 10.87 26.29
C ASP A 357 14.49 10.92 25.42
N PRO A 358 14.85 12.09 24.88
CA PRO A 358 16.12 12.24 24.19
C PRO A 358 17.29 11.97 25.15
N PRO A 359 18.40 11.35 24.69
CA PRO A 359 19.61 11.24 25.48
C PRO A 359 20.07 12.61 26.00
N ALA A 360 20.64 12.61 27.21
CA ALA A 360 21.16 13.80 27.88
C ALA A 360 22.19 14.56 27.04
#